data_AF-A0A968T3T9-F1
#
_entry.id   AF-A0A968T3T9-F1
#
_cell.length_a   1.000
_cell.length_b   1.000
_cell.length_c   1.000
_cell.angle_alpha   90.00
_cell.angle_beta   90.00
_cell.angle_gamma   90.00
#
_symmetry.space_group_name_H-M   'P 1'
#
loop_
_entity.id
_entity.type
_entity.pdbx_description
1 polymer ?
#
loop_
_entity_poly.entity_id
_entity_poly.type
_entity_poly.pdbx_seq_one_letter_code
_entity_poly.pdbx_strand_id
1 'polypeptide(L)'
;MKTKAIYSIVLTAAVILSSCEKVIDYELNTTTPKLVIEANLTNDSDYSVVTLSKSKNFTDNNTFEAVSNALVIITDNAGNADTLKENTAWYLQTLKHGGRAR
;
A
#
# COMPACT_ATOMS: atom_id res chain seq x y z
N MET A 1 -19.26 60.19 2.10
CA MET A 1 -18.79 59.21 3.12
C MET A 1 -19.01 57.76 2.69
N LYS A 2 -20.19 57.40 2.13
CA LYS A 2 -20.52 56.02 1.73
C LYS A 2 -19.62 55.42 0.63
N THR A 3 -19.22 56.21 -0.37
CA THR A 3 -18.34 55.77 -1.46
C THR A 3 -16.92 55.44 -0.99
N LYS A 4 -16.35 56.21 -0.06
CA LYS A 4 -15.03 55.91 0.54
C LYS A 4 -15.06 54.64 1.40
N ALA A 5 -16.18 54.39 2.10
CA ALA A 5 -16.37 53.15 2.86
C ALA A 5 -16.47 51.92 1.95
N ILE A 6 -17.17 52.04 0.80
CA ILE A 6 -17.26 50.97 -0.19
C ILE A 6 -15.88 50.62 -0.78
N TYR A 7 -15.09 51.62 -1.16
CA TYR A 7 -13.72 51.38 -1.66
C TYR A 7 -12.81 50.70 -0.61
N SER A 8 -12.94 51.08 0.66
CA SER A 8 -12.19 50.44 1.76
C SER A 8 -12.57 48.96 1.96
N ILE A 9 -13.86 48.63 1.89
CA ILE A 9 -14.36 47.26 2.03
C ILE A 9 -13.89 46.39 0.86
N VAL A 10 -13.94 46.91 -0.37
CA VAL A 10 -13.47 46.19 -1.56
C VAL A 10 -11.97 45.92 -1.49
N LEU A 11 -11.16 46.90 -1.05
CA LEU A 11 -9.71 46.72 -0.89
C LEU A 11 -9.38 45.67 0.18
N THR A 12 -10.10 45.69 1.30
CA THR A 12 -9.90 44.72 2.38
C THR A 12 -10.30 43.31 1.94
N ALA A 13 -11.43 43.17 1.23
CA ALA A 13 -11.88 41.89 0.68
C ALA A 13 -10.87 41.30 -0.32
N ALA A 14 -10.24 42.13 -1.15
CA ALA A 14 -9.23 41.68 -2.11
C ALA A 14 -7.98 41.11 -1.44
N VAL A 15 -7.56 41.67 -0.30
CA VAL A 15 -6.39 41.19 0.47
C VAL A 15 -6.71 39.88 1.21
N ILE A 16 -7.95 39.70 1.67
CA ILE A 16 -8.36 38.44 2.34
C ILE A 16 -8.41 37.26 1.34
N LEU A 17 -8.66 37.53 0.05
CA LEU A 17 -8.75 36.51 -0.99
C LEU A 17 -7.38 36.07 -1.56
N SER A 18 -6.27 36.68 -1.15
CA SER A 18 -4.94 36.25 -1.56
C SER A 18 -4.42 35.14 -0.62
N SER A 19 -4.58 33.86 -1.00
CA SER A 19 -3.83 32.76 -0.39
C SER A 19 -2.48 32.62 -1.06
N CYS A 20 -1.39 32.68 -0.29
CA CYS A 20 -0.05 32.38 -0.79
C CYS A 20 0.12 30.86 -0.77
N GLU A 21 0.02 30.22 -1.93
CA GLU A 21 0.29 28.79 -2.06
C GLU A 21 1.80 28.56 -2.19
N LYS A 22 2.36 27.80 -1.26
CA LYS A 22 3.74 27.33 -1.36
C LYS A 22 3.74 26.03 -2.15
N VAL A 23 4.13 26.09 -3.42
CA VAL A 23 4.34 24.90 -4.25
C VAL A 23 5.55 24.14 -3.71
N ILE A 24 5.33 22.90 -3.29
CA ILE A 24 6.40 21.96 -2.94
C ILE A 24 6.73 21.22 -4.22
N ASP A 25 7.82 21.63 -4.88
CA ASP A 25 8.37 20.88 -6.00
C ASP A 25 9.28 19.78 -5.44
N TYR A 26 8.92 18.51 -5.68
CA TYR A 26 9.68 17.36 -5.20
C TYR A 26 10.05 16.48 -6.38
N GLU A 27 11.35 16.37 -6.66
CA GLU A 27 11.88 15.41 -7.62
C GLU A 27 11.75 13.99 -7.03
N LEU A 28 10.73 13.28 -7.51
CA LEU A 28 10.53 11.88 -7.21
C LEU A 28 11.57 11.05 -7.96
N ASN A 29 12.48 10.42 -7.22
CA ASN A 29 13.43 9.49 -7.81
C ASN A 29 12.73 8.25 -8.33
N THR A 30 13.05 7.84 -9.54
CA THR A 30 12.70 6.51 -10.03
C THR A 30 13.65 5.48 -9.43
N THR A 31 13.11 4.36 -8.98
CA THR A 31 13.90 3.30 -8.33
C THR A 31 13.62 1.96 -8.98
N THR A 32 14.60 1.06 -8.93
CA THR A 32 14.43 -0.30 -9.43
C THR A 32 13.35 -1.01 -8.59
N PRO A 33 12.32 -1.63 -9.22
CA PRO A 33 11.31 -2.40 -8.52
C PRO A 33 11.91 -3.45 -7.57
N LYS A 34 11.43 -3.47 -6.33
CA LYS A 34 11.84 -4.43 -5.30
C LYS A 34 10.72 -5.43 -5.04
N LEU A 35 11.09 -6.66 -4.68
CA LEU A 35 10.13 -7.66 -4.20
C LEU A 35 9.53 -7.20 -2.88
N VAL A 36 8.20 -7.21 -2.80
CA VAL A 36 7.41 -6.92 -1.61
C VAL A 36 6.67 -8.19 -1.22
N ILE A 37 6.80 -8.57 0.04
CA ILE A 37 6.19 -9.76 0.61
C ILE A 37 5.24 -9.29 1.72
N GLU A 38 3.95 -9.53 1.55
CA GLU A 38 2.93 -9.26 2.55
C GLU A 38 2.39 -10.59 3.07
N ALA A 39 2.54 -10.85 4.36
CA ALA A 39 2.09 -12.09 4.99
C ALA A 39 1.03 -11.79 6.04
N ASN A 40 -0.20 -12.24 5.78
CA ASN A 40 -1.28 -12.26 6.74
C ASN A 40 -1.40 -13.68 7.30
N LEU A 41 -0.75 -13.88 8.44
CA LEU A 41 -0.65 -15.18 9.12
C LEU A 41 -1.62 -15.19 10.29
N THR A 42 -2.35 -16.30 10.43
CA THR A 42 -3.27 -16.52 11.54
C THR A 42 -2.90 -17.79 12.30
N ASN A 43 -3.04 -17.73 13.62
CA ASN A 43 -2.91 -18.91 14.49
C ASN A 43 -4.23 -19.67 14.62
N ASP A 44 -5.33 -19.06 14.18
CA ASP A 44 -6.64 -19.69 14.18
C ASP A 44 -6.77 -20.65 12.99
N SER A 45 -7.81 -21.47 13.00
CA SER A 45 -8.01 -22.51 12.00
C SER A 45 -8.33 -22.01 10.58
N ASP A 46 -8.14 -20.72 10.33
CA ASP A 46 -8.36 -20.09 9.03
C ASP A 46 -7.11 -20.21 8.13
N TYR A 47 -7.26 -19.81 6.87
CA TYR A 47 -6.18 -19.86 5.89
C TYR A 47 -5.19 -18.73 6.13
N SER A 48 -3.89 -19.03 6.12
CA SER A 48 -2.85 -17.99 6.02
C SER A 48 -2.66 -17.58 4.56
N VAL A 49 -2.49 -16.29 4.32
CA VAL A 49 -2.37 -15.70 2.98
C VAL A 49 -1.06 -14.96 2.87
N VAL A 50 -0.29 -15.24 1.81
CA VAL A 50 0.91 -14.48 1.45
C VAL A 50 0.76 -13.92 0.05
N THR A 51 1.01 -12.62 -0.09
CA THR A 51 0.96 -11.86 -1.33
C THR A 51 2.37 -11.47 -1.73
N LEU A 52 2.73 -11.71 -2.99
CA LEU A 52 4.02 -11.29 -3.55
C LEU A 52 3.77 -10.28 -4.66
N SER A 53 4.41 -9.11 -4.56
CA SER A 53 4.30 -8.06 -5.57
C SER A 53 5.64 -7.33 -5.79
N LYS A 54 5.68 -6.46 -6.78
CA LYS A 54 6.82 -5.55 -7.00
C LYS A 54 6.46 -4.13 -6.62
N SER A 55 7.39 -3.43 -5.98
CA SER A 55 7.27 -1.99 -5.75
C SER A 55 7.29 -1.23 -7.09
N LYS A 56 6.60 -0.10 -7.12
CA LYS A 56 6.52 0.79 -8.30
C LYS A 56 6.98 2.19 -7.94
N ASN A 57 7.23 3.00 -8.98
CA ASN A 57 7.49 4.41 -8.77
C ASN A 57 6.20 5.11 -8.34
N PHE A 58 6.35 6.23 -7.64
CA PHE A 58 5.21 7.02 -7.18
C PHE A 58 4.33 7.53 -8.33
N THR A 59 4.94 7.78 -9.50
CA THR A 59 4.27 8.28 -10.70
C THR A 59 3.55 7.19 -11.51
N ASP A 60 3.78 5.92 -11.19
CA ASP A 60 3.17 4.81 -11.91
C ASP A 60 1.70 4.63 -11.49
N ASN A 61 0.95 3.84 -12.27
CA ASN A 61 -0.41 3.48 -11.91
C ASN A 61 -0.47 2.66 -10.60
N ASN A 62 -1.60 2.74 -9.90
CA ASN A 62 -1.82 2.03 -8.64
C ASN A 62 -2.15 0.53 -8.83
N THR A 63 -1.60 -0.11 -9.86
CA THR A 63 -1.75 -1.54 -10.10
C THR A 63 -0.44 -2.24 -9.76
N PHE A 64 -0.45 -3.12 -8.77
CA PHE A 64 0.74 -3.86 -8.38
C PHE A 64 0.81 -5.18 -9.15
N GLU A 65 1.93 -5.39 -9.83
CA GLU A 65 2.17 -6.66 -10.52
C GLU A 65 2.47 -7.73 -9.50
N ALA A 66 1.66 -8.78 -9.52
CA ALA A 66 1.87 -9.94 -8.67
C ALA A 66 3.01 -10.82 -9.20
N VAL A 67 3.71 -11.47 -8.29
CA VAL A 67 4.80 -12.39 -8.63
C VAL A 67 4.26 -13.82 -8.59
N SER A 68 4.10 -14.42 -9.78
CA SER A 68 3.66 -15.81 -9.96
C SER A 68 4.81 -16.81 -10.03
N ASN A 69 4.49 -18.10 -9.87
CA ASN A 69 5.43 -19.23 -9.89
C ASN A 69 6.52 -19.14 -8.82
N ALA A 70 6.20 -18.56 -7.67
CA ALA A 70 7.12 -18.48 -6.53
C ALA A 70 6.98 -19.70 -5.61
N LEU A 71 8.10 -20.20 -5.09
CA LEU A 71 8.12 -21.16 -3.99
C LEU A 71 8.17 -20.40 -2.67
N VAL A 72 7.13 -20.54 -1.84
CA VAL A 72 7.08 -19.90 -0.52
C VAL A 72 6.92 -20.96 0.56
N ILE A 73 7.84 -20.89 1.52
CA ILE A 73 7.92 -21.79 2.66
C ILE A 73 7.91 -20.93 3.92
N ILE A 74 6.95 -21.15 4.80
CA ILE A 74 6.89 -20.55 6.12
C ILE A 74 7.55 -21.51 7.10
N THR A 75 8.41 -21.01 7.98
CA THR A 75 9.05 -21.82 9.03
C THR A 75 8.83 -21.18 10.39
N ASP A 76 8.62 -22.01 11.41
CA ASP A 76 8.52 -21.57 12.80
C ASP A 76 9.81 -21.83 13.59
N ASN A 77 9.84 -21.34 14.83
CA ASN A 77 10.97 -21.52 15.73
C ASN A 77 11.11 -22.95 16.30
N ALA A 78 10.10 -23.80 16.13
CA ALA A 78 10.11 -25.20 16.54
C ALA A 78 10.63 -26.13 15.42
N GLY A 79 10.92 -25.58 14.23
CA GLY A 79 11.41 -26.31 13.07
C GLY A 79 10.30 -26.88 12.17
N ASN A 80 9.04 -26.50 12.38
CA ASN A 80 7.96 -26.85 11.47
C ASN A 80 8.03 -25.95 10.22
N ALA A 81 7.72 -26.54 9.07
CA ALA A 81 7.70 -25.84 7.79
C ALA A 81 6.41 -26.13 7.04
N ASP A 82 5.86 -25.11 6.37
CA ASP A 82 4.67 -25.22 5.54
C ASP A 82 4.90 -24.55 4.18
N THR A 83 4.56 -25.27 3.12
CA THR A 83 4.74 -24.80 1.73
C THR A 83 3.41 -24.33 1.19
N LEU A 84 3.34 -23.04 0.86
CA LEU A 84 2.12 -22.43 0.36
C LEU A 84 1.87 -22.83 -1.09
N LYS A 85 0.59 -23.01 -1.44
CA LYS A 85 0.15 -23.23 -2.82
C LYS A 85 -0.34 -21.93 -3.42
N GLU A 86 0.09 -21.65 -4.66
CA GLU A 86 -0.42 -20.52 -5.42
C GLU A 86 -1.91 -20.73 -5.73
N ASN A 87 -2.74 -19.79 -5.29
CA ASN A 87 -4.18 -19.76 -5.52
C ASN A 87 -4.54 -18.43 -6.17
N THR A 88 -4.81 -18.44 -7.48
CA THR A 88 -4.93 -17.24 -8.32
C THR A 88 -3.67 -16.34 -8.22
N ALA A 89 -3.30 -15.61 -9.27
CA ALA A 89 -1.95 -15.01 -9.41
C ALA A 89 -1.47 -14.04 -8.29
N TRP A 90 -2.29 -13.77 -7.27
CA TRP A 90 -2.12 -12.77 -6.22
C TRP A 90 -1.84 -13.40 -4.84
N TYR A 91 -2.29 -14.63 -4.55
CA TYR A 91 -2.21 -15.20 -3.20
C TYR A 91 -1.65 -16.60 -3.15
N LEU A 92 -0.82 -16.83 -2.14
CA LEU A 92 -0.39 -18.15 -1.71
C LEU A 92 -1.13 -18.53 -0.44
N GLN A 93 -1.69 -19.73 -0.40
CA GLN A 93 -2.46 -20.22 0.73
C GLN A 93 -1.92 -21.58 1.19
N THR A 94 -1.88 -21.79 2.50
CA THR A 94 -1.74 -23.13 3.06
C THR A 94 -3.12 -23.76 3.19
N LEU A 95 -3.28 -24.98 2.69
CA LEU A 95 -4.45 -25.80 2.98
C LEU A 95 -4.22 -26.44 4.35
N LYS A 96 -5.23 -26.38 5.24
CA LYS A 96 -5.18 -26.91 6.60
C LYS A 96 -4.27 -28.13 6.73
N HIS A 97 -3.44 -28.10 7.77
CA HIS A 97 -2.92 -29.31 8.41
C HIS A 97 -4.13 -30.16 8.85
N GLY A 98 -4.61 -31.04 7.97
CA GLY A 98 -5.59 -32.05 8.31
C GLY A 98 -4.94 -33.01 9.30
N GLY A 99 -5.39 -32.98 10.56
CA GLY A 99 -5.13 -34.06 11.51
C GLY A 99 -4.59 -33.64 12.88
N ARG A 100 -5.48 -33.19 13.76
CA ARG A 100 -5.52 -33.78 15.10
C ARG A 100 -6.93 -34.30 15.33
N ALA A 101 -7.13 -35.57 14.94
CA ALA A 101 -8.14 -36.38 15.60
C ALA A 101 -7.74 -36.44 17.08
N ARG A 102 -8.54 -35.80 17.92
CA ARG A 102 -8.82 -36.30 19.26
C ARG A 102 -10.26 -36.76 19.28
#